data_AF-A0A7J5PPZ8-F1
#
_entry.id   AF-A0A7J5PPZ8-F1
#
_cell.length_a   1.000
_cell.length_b   1.000
_cell.length_c   1.000
_cell.angle_alpha   90.00
_cell.angle_beta   90.00
_cell.angle_gamma   90.00
#
_symmetry.space_group_name_H-M   'P 1'
#
loop_
_entity.id
_entity.type
_entity.pdbx_description
1 polymer ?
#
loop_
_entity_poly.entity_id
_entity_poly.type
_entity_poly.pdbx_seq_one_letter_code
_entity_poly.pdbx_strand_id
1 'polypeptide(L)'
;MHRIDWEDSKKKGEAYAYLAKMFDVKKPAVSLAMSFKRNSLKAAQMRDVAVRELGGKLLSDTSVEIKPTKVLDSHGNVTGVITNK
;
A
#
# COMPACT_ATOMS: atom_id res chain seq x y z
N MET A 1 -0.82 5.71 -5.77
CA MET A 1 -1.06 4.41 -6.39
C MET A 1 -0.94 3.37 -5.29
N HIS A 2 -1.98 2.59 -5.00
CA HIS A 2 -1.90 1.53 -3.98
C HIS A 2 -1.23 0.29 -4.59
N ARG A 3 -0.15 -0.20 -4.00
CA ARG A 3 0.48 -1.48 -4.36
C ARG A 3 1.01 -2.20 -3.13
N ILE A 4 0.96 -3.53 -3.14
CA ILE A 4 1.69 -4.34 -2.16
C ILE A 4 3.06 -4.64 -2.74
N ASP A 5 4.10 -4.38 -1.96
CA ASP A 5 5.47 -4.65 -2.36
C ASP A 5 6.29 -5.21 -1.19
N TRP A 6 7.44 -5.78 -1.53
CA TRP A 6 8.40 -6.32 -0.58
C TRP A 6 9.71 -5.57 -0.72
N GLU A 7 10.36 -5.29 0.41
CA GLU A 7 11.67 -4.61 0.42
C GLU A 7 12.76 -5.44 -0.25
N ASP A 8 12.71 -6.77 -0.08
CA ASP A 8 13.65 -7.70 -0.71
C ASP A 8 13.03 -8.35 -1.96
N SER A 9 13.76 -8.23 -3.07
CA SER A 9 13.39 -8.83 -4.37
C SER A 9 13.32 -10.35 -4.33
N LYS A 10 14.12 -11.03 -3.48
CA LYS A 10 14.05 -12.49 -3.32
C LYS A 10 12.76 -12.92 -2.63
N LYS A 11 12.41 -12.26 -1.51
CA LYS A 11 11.16 -12.49 -0.78
C LYS A 11 9.93 -12.23 -1.64
N LYS A 12 9.99 -11.23 -2.52
CA LYS A 12 8.94 -10.98 -3.52
C LYS A 12 8.73 -12.17 -4.45
N GLY A 13 9.81 -12.74 -4.98
CA GLY A 13 9.75 -13.89 -5.89
C GLY A 13 9.12 -15.12 -5.23
N GLU A 14 9.52 -15.40 -3.99
CA GLU A 14 9.00 -16.51 -3.17
C GLU A 14 7.52 -16.29 -2.82
N ALA A 15 7.15 -15.10 -2.38
CA ALA A 15 5.77 -14.74 -2.07
C ALA A 15 4.85 -14.88 -3.30
N TYR A 16 5.31 -14.45 -4.48
CA TYR A 16 4.55 -14.60 -5.72
C TYR A 16 4.38 -16.07 -6.12
N ALA A 17 5.40 -16.90 -5.93
CA ALA A 17 5.29 -18.34 -6.19
C ALA A 17 4.34 -19.02 -5.20
N TYR A 18 4.41 -18.65 -3.92
CA TYR A 18 3.52 -19.16 -2.88
C TYR A 18 2.06 -18.81 -3.15
N LEU A 19 1.76 -17.53 -3.41
CA LEU A 19 0.40 -17.06 -3.71
C LEU A 19 -0.15 -17.68 -5.00
N ALA A 20 0.68 -17.86 -6.03
CA ALA A 20 0.28 -18.54 -7.26
C ALA A 20 -0.14 -19.99 -6.99
N LYS A 21 0.61 -20.71 -6.16
CA LYS A 21 0.33 -22.09 -5.78
C LYS A 21 -0.89 -22.22 -4.87
N MET A 22 -0.96 -21.40 -3.82
CA MET A 22 -2.05 -21.45 -2.83
C MET A 22 -3.41 -21.15 -3.45
N PHE A 23 -3.46 -20.20 -4.38
CA PHE A 23 -4.71 -19.78 -5.00
C PHE A 23 -4.95 -20.45 -6.35
N ASP A 24 -4.09 -21.36 -6.82
CA ASP A 24 -4.17 -21.97 -8.15
C ASP A 24 -4.38 -20.92 -9.26
N VAL A 25 -3.45 -19.96 -9.34
CA VAL A 25 -3.48 -18.87 -10.33
C VAL A 25 -2.12 -18.65 -10.95
N LYS A 26 -2.11 -18.14 -12.18
CA LYS A 26 -0.87 -17.76 -12.87
C LYS A 26 -0.21 -16.54 -12.21
N LYS A 27 1.13 -16.48 -12.23
CA LYS A 27 1.92 -15.35 -11.71
C LYS A 27 1.44 -13.96 -12.16
N PRO A 28 1.02 -13.72 -13.43
CA PRO A 28 0.49 -12.42 -13.83
C PRO A 28 -0.79 -12.02 -13.08
N ALA A 29 -1.64 -12.98 -12.70
CA ALA A 29 -2.84 -12.71 -11.91
C ALA A 29 -2.48 -12.25 -10.48
N VAL A 30 -1.46 -12.84 -9.88
CA VAL A 30 -0.88 -12.39 -8.60
C VAL A 30 -0.39 -10.94 -8.73
N SER A 31 0.37 -10.65 -9.79
CA SER A 31 0.90 -9.29 -10.04
C SER A 31 -0.20 -8.23 -10.16
N LEU A 32 -1.28 -8.56 -10.89
CA LEU A 32 -2.44 -7.69 -11.03
C LEU A 32 -3.18 -7.49 -9.69
N ALA A 33 -3.29 -8.54 -8.87
CA ALA A 33 -3.89 -8.45 -7.54
C ALA A 33 -3.07 -7.55 -6.60
N MET A 34 -1.75 -7.70 -6.56
CA MET A 34 -0.83 -6.88 -5.76
C MET A 34 -0.81 -5.42 -6.19
N SER A 35 -1.02 -5.15 -7.48
CA SER A 35 -1.13 -3.79 -8.04
C SER A 35 -2.54 -3.19 -7.93
N PHE A 36 -3.47 -3.85 -7.24
CA PHE A 36 -4.88 -3.45 -7.13
C PHE A 36 -5.62 -3.29 -8.47
N LYS A 37 -5.07 -3.80 -9.58
CA LYS A 37 -5.70 -3.77 -10.91
C LYS A 37 -6.81 -4.83 -11.07
N ARG A 38 -6.95 -5.75 -10.10
CA ARG A 38 -7.99 -6.78 -10.07
C ARG A 38 -8.79 -6.67 -8.78
N ASN A 39 -10.11 -6.57 -8.91
CA ASN A 39 -11.03 -6.37 -7.77
C ASN A 39 -11.93 -7.58 -7.52
N SER A 40 -11.39 -8.80 -7.60
CA SER A 40 -12.15 -10.00 -7.23
C SER A 40 -11.99 -10.33 -5.75
N LEU A 41 -12.94 -11.08 -5.18
CA LEU A 41 -12.86 -11.57 -3.80
C LEU A 41 -11.59 -12.39 -3.57
N LYS A 42 -11.22 -13.23 -4.55
CA LYS A 42 -9.95 -13.98 -4.58
C LYS A 42 -8.73 -13.06 -4.53
N ALA A 43 -8.73 -11.96 -5.29
CA ALA A 43 -7.64 -10.99 -5.25
C ALA A 43 -7.56 -10.26 -3.90
N ALA A 44 -8.69 -9.96 -3.26
CA ALA A 44 -8.71 -9.40 -1.91
C ALA A 44 -8.11 -10.36 -0.89
N GLN A 45 -8.45 -11.65 -0.94
CA GLN A 45 -7.85 -12.69 -0.09
C GLN A 45 -6.34 -12.83 -0.32
N MET A 46 -5.89 -12.79 -1.58
CA MET A 46 -4.46 -12.82 -1.89
C MET A 46 -3.71 -11.64 -1.29
N ARG A 47 -4.31 -10.45 -1.30
CA ARG A 47 -3.74 -9.24 -0.67
C ARG A 47 -3.66 -9.38 0.84
N ASP A 48 -4.69 -9.92 1.49
CA ASP A 48 -4.70 -10.14 2.93
C ASP A 48 -3.58 -11.10 3.37
N VAL A 49 -3.46 -12.25 2.70
CA VAL A 49 -2.38 -13.22 2.95
C VAL A 49 -1.00 -12.61 2.67
N ALA A 50 -0.86 -11.83 1.60
CA ALA A 50 0.39 -11.17 1.26
C ALA A 50 0.88 -10.23 2.37
N VAL A 51 -0.02 -9.48 2.99
CA VAL A 51 0.31 -8.53 4.06
C VAL A 51 0.55 -9.25 5.40
N ARG A 52 -0.36 -10.17 5.77
CA ARG A 52 -0.33 -10.80 7.10
C ARG A 52 0.75 -11.87 7.24
N GLU A 53 0.88 -12.74 6.24
CA GLU A 53 1.71 -13.95 6.34
C GLU A 53 3.06 -13.80 5.65
N LEU A 54 3.12 -13.03 4.56
CA LEU A 54 4.31 -12.92 3.70
C LEU A 54 5.07 -11.62 3.92
N GLY A 55 4.61 -10.74 4.82
CA GLY A 55 5.28 -9.49 5.16
C GLY A 55 5.27 -8.43 4.05
N GLY A 56 4.31 -8.50 3.12
CA GLY A 56 4.13 -7.47 2.09
C GLY A 56 3.68 -6.16 2.72
N LYS A 57 4.32 -5.05 2.34
CA LYS A 57 3.93 -3.71 2.77
C LYS A 57 2.96 -3.09 1.76
N LEU A 58 1.86 -2.54 2.28
CA LEU A 58 0.97 -1.70 1.48
C LEU A 58 1.64 -0.33 1.27
N LEU A 59 2.17 -0.14 0.07
CA LEU A 59 2.61 1.16 -0.40
C LEU A 59 1.38 1.92 -0.89
N SER A 60 1.06 2.99 -0.19
CA SER A 60 0.10 3.99 -0.62
C SER A 60 0.87 5.30 -0.84
N ASP A 61 0.38 6.17 -1.74
CA ASP A 61 0.95 7.52 -1.90
C ASP A 61 0.71 8.40 -0.66
N THR A 62 0.21 7.82 0.43
CA THR A 62 0.02 8.47 1.72
C THR A 62 1.35 8.66 2.45
N SER A 63 2.39 9.09 1.73
CA SER A 63 3.39 10.00 2.26
C SER A 63 2.93 11.43 1.95
N VAL A 64 1.69 11.76 2.33
CA VAL A 64 1.36 13.17 2.49
C VAL A 64 2.06 13.55 3.78
N GLU A 65 3.28 14.08 3.68
CA GLU A 65 3.77 14.93 4.75
C GLU A 65 2.73 16.02 4.93
N ILE A 66 1.90 15.90 5.97
CA ILE A 66 0.94 16.94 6.33
C ILE A 66 1.79 18.10 6.82
N LYS A 67 2.18 18.97 5.90
CA LYS A 67 2.94 20.16 6.25
C LYS A 67 2.08 20.99 7.19
N PRO A 68 2.64 21.46 8.33
CA PRO A 68 1.87 22.23 9.30
C PRO A 68 1.25 23.45 8.61
N THR A 69 -0.06 23.58 8.72
CA THR A 69 -0.79 24.68 8.09
C THR A 69 -0.83 25.85 9.07
N LYS A 70 -0.26 26.98 8.67
CA LYS A 70 -0.30 28.23 9.45
C LYS A 70 -1.61 28.95 9.18
N VAL A 71 -2.36 29.26 10.23
CA VAL A 71 -3.55 30.10 10.17
C VAL A 71 -3.10 31.55 10.37
N LEU A 72 -3.55 32.44 9.49
CA LEU A 72 -3.25 33.87 9.51
C LEU A 72 -4.51 34.66 9.88
N ASP A 73 -4.35 35.79 10.57
CA ASP A 73 -5.42 36.79 10.70
C ASP A 73 -5.55 37.65 9.42
N SER A 74 -6.55 38.55 9.40
CA SER A 74 -6.78 39.50 8.30
C SER A 74 -5.63 40.48 8.06
N HIS A 75 -4.67 40.57 8.98
CA HIS A 75 -3.49 41.44 8.91
C HIS A 75 -2.20 40.67 8.56
N GLY A 76 -2.30 39.35 8.33
CA GLY A 76 -1.17 38.49 7.96
C GLY A 76 -0.33 37.98 9.13
N ASN A 77 -0.77 38.15 10.38
CA ASN A 77 -0.08 37.59 11.55
C ASN A 77 -0.51 36.14 11.78
N VAL A 78 0.43 35.29 12.20
CA VAL A 78 0.16 33.88 12.49
C VAL A 78 -0.61 33.77 13.81
N THR A 79 -1.86 33.31 13.73
CA THR A 79 -2.75 33.10 14.88
C THR A 79 -2.72 31.68 15.40
N GLY A 80 -2.28 30.72 14.58
CA GLY A 80 -2.16 29.34 15.01
C GLY A 80 -1.44 28.47 13.99
N VAL A 81 -0.96 27.31 14.46
CA VAL A 81 -0.37 26.28 13.61
C VAL A 81 -1.14 24.99 13.85
N ILE A 82 -1.78 24.47 12.81
CA ILE A 82 -2.47 23.18 12.86
C ILE A 82 -1.47 22.10 12.49
N THR A 83 -1.12 21.27 13.46
CA THR A 83 -0.37 20.03 13.29
C THR A 83 -1.30 18.85 13.49
N ASN A 84 -1.61 18.11 12.43
CA ASN A 84 -2.25 16.80 12.56
C ASN A 84 -1.16 15.77 12.84
N LYS A 85 -1.18 15.17 14.03
CA LYS A 85 -0.41 13.97 14.37
C LYS A 85 -1.02 12.74 13.71
#